data_AF-A0A2E6W6F0-F1
#
_entry.id   AF-A0A2E6W6F0-F1
#
_cell.length_a   1.000
_cell.length_b   1.000
_cell.length_c   1.000
_cell.angle_alpha   90.00
_cell.angle_beta   90.00
_cell.angle_gamma   90.00
#
_symmetry.space_group_name_H-M   'P 1'
#
loop_
_entity.id
_entity.type
_entity.pdbx_description
1 polymer ?
#
loop_
_entity_poly.entity_id
_entity_poly.type
_entity_poly.pdbx_seq_one_letter_code
_entity_poly.pdbx_strand_id
1 'polypeptide(L)'
;MSLTGDPKPAFDGVSTINQQLEQNPEIVNMIPSNSGIYHTNVPMKDLRFNIGKGESVIQHRGCFITMGGDRPGSIFSGLGAKGYSGTDTIDLCVGRGANARGGKGVAEGSMIGNMFSSDASRIYISQLTEIDKNFGIAPGVHQTGQLRAGIGIKSDDIRIIGRNSIKIVTGRGGGVRGHGDRGEPNSLGGKSLQAPAIELICGNYDESKLAYGGLYNPQEQIPYLQAAIKGENLEAALMELKEIMGNLWSAVFNVALIQGGFNTVAGIDPLRPWVTTAAAGANYLTGTYALQALWATRLKILSWEFLYLHDSGYRCIKSPNVFLT
;
A
#
# COMPACT_ATOMS: atom_id res chain seq x y z
N MET A 1 52.71 -31.56 -28.84
CA MET A 1 52.36 -30.40 -28.00
C MET A 1 50.96 -29.95 -28.38
N SER A 2 49.95 -30.35 -27.60
CA SER A 2 48.58 -29.83 -27.67
C SER A 2 47.96 -30.17 -26.31
N LEU A 3 47.99 -29.16 -25.44
CA LEU A 3 47.42 -29.14 -24.10
C LEU A 3 45.99 -28.59 -24.25
N THR A 4 44.99 -29.45 -24.40
CA THR A 4 43.57 -29.08 -24.20
C THR A 4 42.78 -30.33 -23.84
N GLY A 5 42.86 -30.73 -22.58
CA GLY A 5 41.87 -31.60 -21.95
C GLY A 5 41.14 -30.75 -20.92
N ASP A 6 39.92 -30.33 -21.22
CA ASP A 6 39.04 -29.72 -20.22
C ASP A 6 38.86 -30.69 -19.03
N PRO A 7 38.94 -30.22 -17.77
CA PRO A 7 38.65 -31.05 -16.63
C PRO A 7 37.16 -31.40 -16.67
N LYS A 8 36.85 -32.69 -16.85
CA LYS A 8 35.50 -33.23 -16.57
C LYS A 8 35.11 -32.84 -15.15
N PRO A 9 33.91 -32.28 -14.90
CA PRO A 9 33.45 -32.03 -13.54
C PRO A 9 33.27 -33.38 -12.83
N ALA A 10 34.09 -33.62 -11.81
CA ALA A 10 33.88 -34.70 -10.85
C ALA A 10 32.70 -34.32 -9.94
N PHE A 11 31.49 -34.57 -10.41
CA PHE A 11 30.31 -34.68 -9.55
C PHE A 11 29.61 -35.98 -9.92
N ASP A 12 30.13 -37.07 -9.33
CA ASP A 12 29.46 -38.35 -9.27
C ASP A 12 28.14 -38.18 -8.50
N GLY A 13 27.03 -38.29 -9.22
CA GLY A 13 25.90 -39.15 -8.85
C GLY A 13 25.34 -39.11 -7.43
N VAL A 14 25.28 -37.97 -6.74
CA VAL A 14 24.47 -37.89 -5.52
C VAL A 14 23.00 -37.82 -5.94
N SER A 15 22.37 -38.98 -6.08
CA SER A 15 20.90 -39.08 -6.13
C SER A 15 20.35 -38.34 -4.91
N THR A 16 19.47 -37.36 -5.14
CA THR A 16 18.85 -36.64 -4.02
C THR A 16 18.16 -37.65 -3.10
N ILE A 17 18.17 -37.40 -1.78
CA ILE A 17 17.56 -38.30 -0.78
C ILE A 17 16.12 -38.68 -1.19
N ASN A 18 15.39 -37.75 -1.81
CA ASN A 18 14.06 -37.99 -2.38
C ASN A 18 14.03 -39.11 -3.45
N GLN A 19 15.03 -39.18 -4.35
CA GLN A 19 15.16 -40.24 -5.35
C GLN A 19 15.49 -41.60 -4.71
N GLN A 20 16.24 -41.63 -3.61
CA GLN A 20 16.55 -42.87 -2.89
C GLN A 20 15.33 -43.42 -2.15
N LEU A 21 14.40 -42.55 -1.71
CA LEU A 21 13.17 -42.93 -1.04
C LEU A 21 12.03 -43.35 -1.98
N GLU A 22 11.96 -42.80 -3.19
CA GLU A 22 11.08 -43.33 -4.24
C GLU A 22 11.46 -44.76 -4.66
N GLN A 23 12.75 -45.10 -4.56
CA GLN A 23 13.27 -46.42 -4.91
C GLN A 23 13.19 -47.44 -3.77
N ASN A 24 13.14 -47.02 -2.50
CA ASN A 24 13.05 -47.91 -1.34
C ASN A 24 12.27 -47.28 -0.16
N PRO A 25 10.97 -47.58 0.00
CA PRO A 25 10.13 -47.01 1.07
C PRO A 25 10.52 -47.47 2.49
N GLU A 26 11.32 -48.52 2.65
CA GLU A 26 11.76 -49.02 3.97
C GLU A 26 12.82 -48.13 4.66
N ILE A 27 13.45 -47.20 3.93
CA ILE A 27 14.49 -46.29 4.46
C ILE A 27 13.90 -45.23 5.41
N VAL A 28 12.59 -44.97 5.35
CA VAL A 28 11.90 -44.03 6.25
C VAL A 28 12.12 -44.38 7.73
N ASN A 29 12.28 -45.67 8.06
CA ASN A 29 12.53 -46.14 9.43
C ASN A 29 13.97 -45.95 9.93
N MET A 30 14.94 -45.57 9.07
CA MET A 30 16.33 -45.33 9.46
C MET A 30 16.64 -43.87 9.77
N ILE A 31 15.66 -42.97 9.66
CA ILE A 31 15.88 -41.53 9.78
C ILE A 31 15.93 -41.16 11.26
N PRO A 32 17.03 -40.54 11.74
CA PRO A 32 17.14 -40.18 13.15
C PRO A 32 15.97 -39.30 13.58
N SER A 33 15.33 -39.68 14.69
CA SER A 33 14.14 -39.01 15.22
C SER A 33 14.35 -37.54 15.63
N ASN A 34 15.60 -37.08 15.67
CA ASN A 34 16.01 -35.72 16.01
C ASN A 34 16.63 -34.93 14.83
N SER A 35 16.47 -35.40 13.60
CA SER A 35 17.10 -34.80 12.41
C SER A 35 16.29 -33.68 11.75
N GLY A 36 15.00 -33.55 12.05
CA GLY A 36 14.06 -32.64 11.36
C GLY A 36 13.62 -33.11 9.97
N ILE A 37 14.28 -34.12 9.41
CA ILE A 37 13.93 -34.74 8.13
C ILE A 37 12.58 -35.45 8.29
N TYR A 38 11.67 -35.34 7.33
CA TYR A 38 10.29 -35.86 7.41
C TYR A 38 9.50 -35.43 8.65
N HIS A 39 9.68 -34.18 9.09
CA HIS A 39 9.02 -33.65 10.29
C HIS A 39 9.39 -34.39 11.58
N THR A 40 10.51 -35.11 11.60
CA THR A 40 11.08 -35.63 12.85
C THR A 40 11.39 -34.48 13.81
N ASN A 41 11.56 -34.80 15.09
CA ASN A 41 11.86 -33.78 16.07
C ASN A 41 13.21 -33.12 15.74
N VAL A 42 13.36 -31.87 16.15
CA VAL A 42 14.62 -31.13 16.09
C VAL A 42 14.82 -30.62 17.50
N PRO A 43 16.01 -30.78 18.11
CA PRO A 43 16.27 -30.23 19.42
C PRO A 43 16.05 -28.72 19.38
N MET A 44 15.04 -28.26 20.11
CA MET A 44 14.71 -26.85 20.29
C MET A 44 15.22 -26.39 21.66
N LYS A 45 15.56 -25.10 21.78
CA LYS A 45 15.86 -24.50 23.07
C LYS A 45 14.63 -24.65 23.98
N ASP A 46 14.84 -25.10 25.22
CA ASP A 46 13.77 -25.15 26.22
C ASP A 46 13.37 -23.71 26.59
N LEU A 47 12.23 -23.27 26.05
CA LEU A 47 11.65 -21.95 26.29
C LEU A 47 10.44 -22.14 27.20
N ARG A 48 10.50 -21.59 28.40
CA ARG A 48 9.40 -21.62 29.35
C ARG A 48 8.58 -20.35 29.20
N PHE A 49 7.34 -20.49 28.74
CA PHE A 49 6.45 -19.36 28.62
C PHE A 49 5.88 -18.96 29.99
N ASN A 50 5.93 -17.68 30.31
CA ASN A 50 5.37 -17.14 31.54
C ASN A 50 3.86 -16.89 31.35
N ILE A 51 3.07 -17.81 31.88
CA ILE A 51 1.61 -17.85 31.77
C ILE A 51 0.99 -16.96 32.86
N GLY A 52 0.08 -16.07 32.47
CA GLY A 52 -0.73 -15.29 33.42
C GLY A 52 -1.76 -16.17 34.15
N LYS A 53 -2.20 -15.77 35.34
CA LYS A 53 -3.14 -16.56 36.17
C LYS A 53 -4.48 -16.88 35.49
N GLY A 54 -4.90 -16.07 34.51
CA GLY A 54 -6.13 -16.26 33.75
C GLY A 54 -5.90 -16.67 32.29
N GLU A 55 -4.69 -17.10 31.93
CA GLU A 55 -4.35 -17.49 30.56
C GLU A 55 -4.31 -19.01 30.43
N SER A 56 -4.79 -19.49 29.29
CA SER A 56 -4.64 -20.88 28.84
C SER A 56 -3.72 -20.91 27.63
N VAL A 57 -2.77 -21.84 27.63
CA VAL A 57 -1.76 -21.93 26.58
C VAL A 57 -1.71 -23.34 26.03
N ILE A 58 -1.93 -23.45 24.73
CA ILE A 58 -1.66 -24.67 23.98
C ILE A 58 -0.30 -24.46 23.33
N GLN A 59 0.70 -25.19 23.82
CA GLN A 59 2.06 -25.14 23.31
C GLN A 59 2.37 -26.43 22.55
N HIS A 60 2.88 -26.29 21.33
CA HIS A 60 3.49 -27.38 20.60
C HIS A 60 4.81 -26.89 20.01
N ARG A 61 5.92 -27.36 20.58
CA ARG A 61 7.28 -26.95 20.16
C ARG A 61 7.42 -25.41 20.27
N GLY A 62 7.82 -24.74 19.19
CA GLY A 62 7.94 -23.29 19.10
C GLY A 62 6.64 -22.56 18.74
N CYS A 63 5.52 -23.27 18.67
CA CYS A 63 4.20 -22.73 18.34
C CYS A 63 3.35 -22.58 19.60
N PHE A 64 2.70 -21.43 19.75
CA PHE A 64 1.91 -21.06 20.92
C PHE A 64 0.56 -20.51 20.49
N ILE A 65 -0.50 -21.03 21.10
CA ILE A 65 -1.83 -20.45 21.09
C ILE A 65 -2.12 -20.04 22.53
N THR A 66 -2.15 -18.75 22.79
CA THR A 66 -2.44 -18.20 24.12
C THR A 66 -3.82 -17.56 24.10
N MET A 67 -4.70 -18.00 25.00
CA MET A 67 -6.03 -17.46 25.21
C MET A 67 -6.08 -16.83 26.60
N GLY A 68 -6.60 -15.62 26.71
CA GLY A 68 -6.73 -14.93 28.01
C GLY A 68 -6.87 -13.42 27.85
N GLY A 69 -6.53 -12.66 28.89
CA GLY A 69 -6.65 -11.19 28.87
C GLY A 69 -5.60 -10.47 28.02
N ASP A 70 -5.92 -9.25 27.57
CA ASP A 70 -5.03 -8.40 26.77
C ASP A 70 -3.71 -8.15 27.49
N ARG A 71 -2.64 -8.74 26.97
CA ARG A 71 -1.29 -8.69 27.53
C ARG A 71 -0.23 -8.61 26.42
N PRO A 72 0.19 -7.43 25.97
CA PRO A 72 1.19 -7.27 24.92
C PRO A 72 2.63 -7.56 25.37
N GLY A 73 2.91 -7.57 26.68
CA GLY A 73 4.26 -7.67 27.24
C GLY A 73 4.35 -8.51 28.52
N SER A 74 4.74 -7.85 29.61
CA SER A 74 4.83 -8.45 30.96
C SER A 74 3.46 -8.72 31.57
N ILE A 75 3.42 -9.42 32.71
CA ILE A 75 2.19 -9.71 33.46
C ILE A 75 1.40 -8.43 33.83
N PHE A 76 2.08 -7.30 33.96
CA PHE A 76 1.49 -6.00 34.33
C PHE A 76 1.12 -5.14 33.11
N SER A 77 1.27 -5.66 31.90
CA SER A 77 1.04 -4.91 30.66
C SER A 77 -0.34 -5.19 30.05
N GLY A 78 -0.81 -4.27 29.22
CA GLY A 78 -2.10 -4.38 28.53
C GLY A 78 -3.28 -3.97 29.38
N LEU A 79 -4.46 -4.05 28.79
CA LEU A 79 -5.72 -3.69 29.45
C LEU A 79 -6.19 -4.77 30.42
N GLY A 80 -5.83 -6.03 30.18
CA GLY A 80 -6.14 -7.13 31.10
C GLY A 80 -5.50 -6.94 32.47
N ALA A 81 -4.25 -6.44 32.50
CA ALA A 81 -3.57 -6.13 33.77
C ALA A 81 -4.13 -4.90 34.49
N LYS A 82 -4.76 -3.96 33.76
CA LYS A 82 -5.41 -2.77 34.31
C LYS A 82 -6.82 -3.05 34.87
N GLY A 83 -7.34 -4.27 34.70
CA GLY A 83 -8.65 -4.67 35.19
C GLY A 83 -9.84 -4.25 34.32
N TYR A 84 -9.61 -3.95 33.04
CA TYR A 84 -10.70 -3.69 32.10
C TYR A 84 -11.48 -4.98 31.80
N SER A 85 -12.81 -4.89 31.77
CA SER A 85 -13.69 -5.99 31.37
C SER A 85 -13.71 -6.16 29.85
N GLY A 86 -13.96 -7.39 29.38
CA GLY A 86 -14.05 -7.70 27.95
C GLY A 86 -12.72 -7.57 27.21
N THR A 87 -11.61 -7.89 27.89
CA THR A 87 -10.24 -7.85 27.36
C THR A 87 -9.78 -9.21 26.84
N ASP A 88 -10.70 -10.08 26.45
CA ASP A 88 -10.36 -11.42 25.98
C ASP A 88 -9.60 -11.37 24.64
N THR A 89 -8.58 -12.20 24.54
CA THR A 89 -7.62 -12.23 23.43
C THR A 89 -7.25 -13.64 23.03
N ILE A 90 -6.88 -13.77 21.76
CA ILE A 90 -6.25 -14.95 21.19
C ILE A 90 -4.95 -14.48 20.53
N ASP A 91 -3.82 -14.95 21.05
CA ASP A 91 -2.49 -14.71 20.51
C ASP A 91 -1.95 -15.99 19.85
N LEU A 92 -1.79 -15.94 18.52
CA LEU A 92 -1.16 -16.98 17.73
C LEU A 92 0.27 -16.54 17.45
N CYS A 93 1.24 -17.21 18.08
CA CYS A 93 2.64 -16.83 17.98
C CYS A 93 3.53 -18.03 17.66
N VAL A 94 4.41 -17.85 16.67
CA VAL A 94 5.42 -18.84 16.28
C VAL A 94 6.79 -18.19 16.40
N GLY A 95 7.74 -18.91 16.98
CA GLY A 95 9.12 -18.43 17.16
C GLY A 95 9.20 -17.29 18.19
N ARG A 96 8.64 -17.52 19.39
CA ARG A 96 8.68 -16.54 20.48
C ARG A 96 10.11 -16.14 20.84
N GLY A 97 10.39 -14.84 20.79
CA GLY A 97 11.70 -14.26 21.07
C GLY A 97 12.82 -14.73 20.13
N ALA A 98 12.49 -15.24 18.94
CA ALA A 98 13.48 -15.72 17.97
C ALA A 98 14.45 -14.60 17.54
N ASN A 99 13.93 -13.37 17.37
CA ASN A 99 14.70 -12.21 16.96
C ASN A 99 15.44 -11.54 18.14
N ALA A 100 15.24 -12.02 19.37
CA ALA A 100 15.97 -11.50 20.53
C ALA A 100 17.49 -11.69 20.36
N ARG A 101 18.27 -10.77 20.96
CA ARG A 101 19.74 -10.79 20.94
C ARG A 101 20.33 -10.82 19.51
N GLY A 102 19.68 -10.13 18.56
CA GLY A 102 20.13 -10.07 17.16
C GLY A 102 19.96 -11.39 16.43
N GLY A 103 18.81 -12.07 16.61
CA GLY A 103 18.51 -13.33 15.92
C GLY A 103 19.12 -14.58 16.56
N LYS A 104 19.80 -14.46 17.70
CA LYS A 104 20.31 -15.62 18.45
C LYS A 104 19.23 -16.32 19.28
N GLY A 105 18.04 -15.74 19.33
CA GLY A 105 16.96 -16.16 20.20
C GLY A 105 17.24 -15.85 21.67
N VAL A 106 16.24 -16.11 22.50
CA VAL A 106 16.38 -15.96 23.95
C VAL A 106 17.37 -17.00 24.51
N ALA A 107 17.96 -16.69 25.67
CA ALA A 107 18.80 -17.64 26.38
C ALA A 107 18.00 -18.90 26.76
N GLU A 108 18.64 -20.06 26.67
CA GLU A 108 18.02 -21.34 27.03
C GLU A 108 17.64 -21.35 28.51
N GLY A 109 16.47 -21.91 28.83
CA GLY A 109 15.94 -21.97 30.20
C GLY A 109 15.39 -20.66 30.74
N SER A 110 15.41 -19.57 29.96
CA SER A 110 14.80 -18.31 30.36
C SER A 110 13.27 -18.37 30.32
N MET A 111 12.64 -17.65 31.25
CA MET A 111 11.20 -17.42 31.21
C MET A 111 10.88 -16.25 30.29
N ILE A 112 9.96 -16.46 29.35
CA ILE A 112 9.63 -15.51 28.30
C ILE A 112 8.19 -15.07 28.43
N GLY A 113 7.96 -13.75 28.43
CA GLY A 113 6.64 -13.15 28.30
C GLY A 113 6.24 -12.92 26.84
N ASN A 114 5.22 -12.09 26.61
CA ASN A 114 4.88 -11.64 25.27
C ASN A 114 5.89 -10.60 24.81
N MET A 115 6.37 -10.70 23.57
CA MET A 115 7.35 -9.75 23.02
C MET A 115 7.01 -9.42 21.55
N PHE A 116 6.12 -8.46 21.37
CA PHE A 116 5.60 -8.07 20.03
C PHE A 116 6.68 -7.57 19.07
N SER A 117 7.84 -7.17 19.58
CA SER A 117 8.98 -6.73 18.79
C SER A 117 9.94 -7.84 18.37
N SER A 118 10.08 -8.92 19.16
CA SER A 118 11.15 -9.92 18.98
C SER A 118 10.65 -11.32 18.60
N ASP A 119 9.34 -11.49 18.46
CA ASP A 119 8.73 -12.71 17.93
C ASP A 119 8.89 -12.78 16.40
N ALA A 120 9.01 -13.98 15.84
CA ALA A 120 9.19 -14.16 14.40
C ALA A 120 7.90 -13.87 13.61
N SER A 121 6.78 -14.48 14.01
CA SER A 121 5.48 -14.23 13.39
C SER A 121 4.36 -14.28 14.43
N ARG A 122 3.42 -13.33 14.34
CA ARG A 122 2.28 -13.19 15.25
C ARG A 122 1.01 -12.76 14.53
N ILE A 123 -0.10 -13.37 14.93
CA ILE A 123 -1.46 -12.85 14.72
C ILE A 123 -2.08 -12.64 16.11
N TYR A 124 -2.37 -11.39 16.44
CA TYR A 124 -2.97 -11.00 17.71
C TYR A 124 -4.41 -10.56 17.49
N ILE A 125 -5.35 -11.20 18.16
CA ILE A 125 -6.78 -10.90 18.10
C ILE A 125 -7.22 -10.48 19.50
N SER A 126 -7.82 -9.31 19.63
CA SER A 126 -8.31 -8.82 20.92
C SER A 126 -9.68 -8.15 20.78
N GLN A 127 -10.55 -8.40 21.75
CA GLN A 127 -11.84 -7.72 21.88
C GLN A 127 -11.69 -6.25 22.31
N LEU A 128 -10.67 -5.95 23.11
CA LEU A 128 -10.39 -4.60 23.59
C LEU A 128 -8.89 -4.44 23.79
N THR A 129 -8.26 -3.61 22.97
CA THR A 129 -6.83 -3.34 23.06
C THR A 129 -6.47 -1.98 22.47
N GLU A 130 -5.26 -1.52 22.76
CA GLU A 130 -4.61 -0.40 22.05
C GLU A 130 -3.70 -1.00 20.97
N ILE A 131 -4.28 -1.44 19.85
CA ILE A 131 -3.55 -2.24 18.85
C ILE A 131 -2.35 -1.48 18.26
N ASP A 132 -2.54 -0.21 17.90
CA ASP A 132 -1.48 0.62 17.33
C ASP A 132 -0.32 0.76 18.29
N LYS A 133 -0.59 1.04 19.57
CA LYS A 133 0.44 1.16 20.59
C LYS A 133 1.18 -0.14 20.86
N ASN A 134 0.46 -1.27 20.87
CA ASN A 134 1.05 -2.58 21.14
C ASN A 134 1.99 -3.03 20.03
N PHE A 135 1.66 -2.72 18.77
CA PHE A 135 2.51 -2.99 17.62
C PHE A 135 3.50 -1.87 17.30
N GLY A 136 3.35 -0.71 17.95
CA GLY A 136 4.16 0.48 17.73
C GLY A 136 3.87 1.15 16.38
N ILE A 137 2.61 1.11 15.92
CA ILE A 137 2.16 1.68 14.65
C ILE A 137 2.04 3.21 14.78
N ALA A 138 2.50 3.92 13.77
CA ALA A 138 2.41 5.37 13.66
C ALA A 138 0.93 5.81 13.60
N PRO A 139 0.57 6.92 14.27
CA PRO A 139 -0.77 7.51 14.17
C PRO A 139 -1.16 7.86 12.73
N GLY A 140 -2.33 7.37 12.29
CA GLY A 140 -2.97 7.77 11.04
C GLY A 140 -4.04 8.86 11.21
N VAL A 141 -4.86 9.07 10.17
CA VAL A 141 -6.06 9.93 10.19
C VAL A 141 -7.14 9.31 11.09
N HIS A 142 -7.18 7.98 11.17
CA HIS A 142 -8.03 7.25 12.08
C HIS A 142 -7.44 7.26 13.50
N GLN A 143 -8.28 7.61 14.47
CA GLN A 143 -7.86 7.96 15.83
C GLN A 143 -6.94 6.93 16.49
N THR A 144 -5.71 7.35 16.76
CA THR A 144 -4.71 6.60 17.52
C THR A 144 -5.16 6.40 18.97
N GLY A 145 -4.99 5.19 19.49
CA GLY A 145 -5.20 4.91 20.92
C GLY A 145 -6.66 4.79 21.35
N GLN A 146 -7.61 4.63 20.41
CA GLN A 146 -8.96 4.22 20.80
C GLN A 146 -8.97 2.75 21.24
N LEU A 147 -9.47 2.51 22.45
CA LEU A 147 -9.73 1.18 22.97
C LEU A 147 -10.81 0.52 22.12
N ARG A 148 -10.43 -0.43 21.27
CA ARG A 148 -11.35 -1.15 20.39
C ARG A 148 -10.91 -2.59 20.20
N ALA A 149 -11.81 -3.39 19.64
CA ALA A 149 -11.42 -4.67 19.08
C ALA A 149 -10.45 -4.44 17.93
N GLY A 150 -9.40 -5.26 17.87
CA GLY A 150 -8.33 -5.09 16.90
C GLY A 150 -7.68 -6.43 16.57
N ILE A 151 -7.23 -6.53 15.32
CA ILE A 151 -6.41 -7.65 14.85
C ILE A 151 -5.12 -7.08 14.30
N GLY A 152 -3.99 -7.52 14.86
CA GLY A 152 -2.65 -7.18 14.40
C GLY A 152 -1.97 -8.39 13.79
N ILE A 153 -1.40 -8.23 12.60
CA ILE A 153 -0.62 -9.26 11.92
C ILE A 153 0.78 -8.71 11.73
N LYS A 154 1.79 -9.44 12.21
CA LYS A 154 3.20 -9.06 12.10
C LYS A 154 4.06 -10.26 11.77
N SER A 155 4.89 -10.12 10.74
CA SER A 155 5.86 -11.10 10.25
C SER A 155 6.86 -10.36 9.36
N ASP A 156 7.98 -11.00 9.01
CA ASP A 156 8.96 -10.42 8.07
C ASP A 156 8.35 -10.22 6.68
N ASP A 157 7.69 -11.27 6.17
CA ASP A 157 6.91 -11.23 4.94
C ASP A 157 5.46 -11.61 5.22
N ILE A 158 4.52 -10.75 4.80
CA ILE A 158 3.08 -11.03 4.85
C ILE A 158 2.55 -11.03 3.41
N ARG A 159 2.11 -12.21 2.96
CA ARG A 159 1.47 -12.36 1.65
C ARG A 159 0.01 -12.68 1.86
N ILE A 160 -0.86 -11.73 1.54
CA ILE A 160 -2.30 -11.97 1.48
C ILE A 160 -2.60 -12.45 0.06
N ILE A 161 -2.93 -13.73 -0.10
CA ILE A 161 -3.13 -14.37 -1.41
C ILE A 161 -4.58 -14.80 -1.53
N GLY A 162 -5.35 -14.11 -2.38
CA GLY A 162 -6.66 -14.55 -2.82
C GLY A 162 -6.55 -15.20 -4.20
N ARG A 163 -6.95 -16.47 -4.34
CA ARG A 163 -6.97 -17.15 -5.66
C ARG A 163 -7.97 -16.50 -6.63
N ASN A 164 -9.02 -15.88 -6.12
CA ASN A 164 -10.03 -15.20 -6.92
C ASN A 164 -9.98 -13.67 -6.73
N SER A 165 -10.15 -13.16 -5.51
CA SER A 165 -10.07 -11.73 -5.22
C SER A 165 -9.77 -11.48 -3.74
N ILE A 166 -9.27 -10.28 -3.43
CA ILE A 166 -9.14 -9.74 -2.08
C ILE A 166 -9.99 -8.47 -2.04
N LYS A 167 -10.95 -8.41 -1.11
CA LYS A 167 -11.80 -7.23 -0.90
C LYS A 167 -11.57 -6.73 0.52
N ILE A 168 -11.10 -5.49 0.64
CA ILE A 168 -10.96 -4.77 1.91
C ILE A 168 -12.11 -3.77 1.97
N VAL A 169 -13.00 -3.92 2.94
CA VAL A 169 -14.17 -3.03 3.13
C VAL A 169 -14.07 -2.37 4.49
N THR A 170 -14.33 -1.07 4.54
CA THR A 170 -14.47 -0.30 5.77
C THR A 170 -15.89 0.22 5.92
N GLY A 171 -16.36 0.37 7.17
CA GLY A 171 -17.68 0.92 7.49
C GLY A 171 -18.68 -0.11 7.98
N ARG A 172 -19.95 0.32 8.08
CA ARG A 172 -21.04 -0.50 8.62
C ARG A 172 -21.51 -1.55 7.61
N GLY A 173 -21.92 -2.72 8.10
CA GLY A 173 -22.57 -3.73 7.27
C GLY A 173 -23.90 -3.24 6.67
N GLY A 174 -24.04 -3.39 5.36
CA GLY A 174 -25.31 -3.14 4.67
C GLY A 174 -26.34 -4.21 5.04
N GLY A 175 -27.56 -3.80 5.41
CA GLY A 175 -28.67 -4.73 5.68
C GLY A 175 -28.73 -5.32 7.09
N VAL A 176 -27.87 -4.87 8.02
CA VAL A 176 -27.94 -5.27 9.43
C VAL A 176 -29.20 -4.66 10.07
N ARG A 177 -30.23 -5.49 10.28
CA ARG A 177 -31.48 -5.12 10.97
C ARG A 177 -31.39 -5.52 12.45
N GLY A 178 -32.10 -4.81 13.31
CA GLY A 178 -32.20 -5.14 14.75
C GLY A 178 -31.14 -4.52 15.65
N HIS A 179 -30.26 -3.66 15.14
CA HIS A 179 -29.20 -2.98 15.93
C HIS A 179 -29.45 -1.45 16.04
N GLY A 180 -30.72 -1.03 15.92
CA GLY A 180 -31.17 0.37 15.95
C GLY A 180 -31.26 1.03 14.57
N ASP A 181 -31.87 2.22 14.52
CA ASP A 181 -32.18 2.97 13.27
C ASP A 181 -30.94 3.36 12.45
N ARG A 182 -29.74 3.22 13.04
CA ARG A 182 -28.45 3.60 12.43
C ARG A 182 -27.59 2.40 12.02
N GLY A 183 -28.06 1.16 12.19
CA GLY A 183 -27.33 -0.05 11.78
C GLY A 183 -26.28 -0.52 12.78
N GLU A 184 -25.22 -1.18 12.30
CA GLU A 184 -24.22 -1.88 13.11
C GLU A 184 -23.36 -0.95 14.03
N PRO A 185 -23.32 -1.18 15.36
CA PRO A 185 -22.47 -0.44 16.30
C PRO A 185 -21.03 -0.97 16.31
N ASN A 186 -20.12 -0.22 16.94
CA ASN A 186 -18.74 -0.67 17.16
C ASN A 186 -18.64 -1.71 18.31
N SER A 187 -17.44 -2.26 18.55
CA SER A 187 -17.20 -3.29 19.59
C SER A 187 -17.55 -2.85 21.02
N LEU A 188 -17.69 -1.56 21.28
CA LEU A 188 -18.11 -0.98 22.56
C LEU A 188 -19.58 -0.54 22.56
N GLY A 189 -20.36 -0.88 21.52
CA GLY A 189 -21.76 -0.46 21.38
C GLY A 189 -21.96 1.00 20.93
N GLY A 190 -20.87 1.72 20.66
CA GLY A 190 -20.91 3.11 20.21
C GLY A 190 -21.23 3.27 18.72
N LYS A 191 -21.48 4.52 18.31
CA LYS A 191 -21.75 4.86 16.91
C LYS A 191 -20.51 4.57 16.05
N SER A 192 -20.66 3.73 15.02
CA SER A 192 -19.63 3.52 13.98
C SER A 192 -19.70 4.62 12.92
N LEU A 193 -18.60 5.01 12.28
CA LEU A 193 -18.66 5.95 11.16
C LEU A 193 -19.24 5.25 9.92
N GLN A 194 -19.96 5.98 9.07
CA GLN A 194 -20.64 5.38 7.90
C GLN A 194 -19.64 4.85 6.86
N ALA A 195 -18.47 5.48 6.74
CA ALA A 195 -17.37 5.04 5.87
C ALA A 195 -16.01 5.58 6.40
N PRO A 196 -15.34 4.89 7.34
CA PRO A 196 -13.99 5.24 7.74
C PRO A 196 -12.98 4.96 6.61
N ALA A 197 -11.90 5.73 6.56
CA ALA A 197 -10.88 5.60 5.52
C ALA A 197 -10.08 4.29 5.67
N ILE A 198 -9.56 3.79 4.55
CA ILE A 198 -8.50 2.77 4.53
C ILE A 198 -7.17 3.50 4.53
N GLU A 199 -6.29 3.16 5.47
CA GLU A 199 -4.96 3.74 5.59
C GLU A 199 -3.90 2.75 5.14
N LEU A 200 -3.09 3.15 4.18
CA LEU A 200 -1.94 2.39 3.70
C LEU A 200 -0.68 3.13 4.16
N ILE A 201 -0.20 2.78 5.35
CA ILE A 201 0.97 3.43 5.97
C ILE A 201 2.23 2.65 5.60
N CYS A 202 3.07 3.24 4.76
CA CYS A 202 4.39 2.70 4.42
C CYS A 202 5.46 3.31 5.33
N GLY A 203 6.34 2.48 5.91
CA GLY A 203 7.49 2.94 6.70
C GLY A 203 7.21 3.24 8.18
N ASN A 204 5.95 3.28 8.62
CA ASN A 204 5.58 3.47 10.02
C ASN A 204 6.17 4.74 10.66
N TYR A 205 6.10 5.86 9.93
CA TYR A 205 6.53 7.19 10.39
C TYR A 205 5.32 8.13 10.49
N ASP A 206 5.21 8.88 11.58
CA ASP A 206 4.22 9.94 11.79
C ASP A 206 4.79 11.35 11.69
N GLU A 207 6.12 11.43 11.60
CA GLU A 207 6.81 12.69 11.46
C GLU A 207 6.42 13.38 10.15
N SER A 208 6.54 14.69 10.16
CA SER A 208 6.38 15.51 8.97
C SER A 208 7.75 16.01 8.55
N LYS A 209 8.03 16.00 7.26
CA LYS A 209 9.22 16.67 6.74
C LYS A 209 8.93 18.15 6.57
N LEU A 210 9.72 19.02 7.21
CA LEU A 210 9.77 20.43 6.84
C LEU A 210 10.43 20.54 5.46
N ALA A 211 9.64 20.81 4.43
CA ALA A 211 10.12 21.06 3.08
C ALA A 211 10.33 22.55 2.88
N TYR A 212 11.56 22.94 2.53
CA TYR A 212 11.87 24.31 2.15
C TYR A 212 11.31 24.57 0.75
N GLY A 213 10.19 25.28 0.65
CA GLY A 213 9.49 25.57 -0.61
C GLY A 213 10.18 26.60 -1.53
N GLY A 214 11.42 27.00 -1.22
CA GLY A 214 12.20 28.02 -1.93
C GLY A 214 12.27 29.38 -1.21
N LEU A 215 13.01 30.34 -1.77
CA LEU A 215 13.30 31.67 -1.19
C LEU A 215 12.05 32.53 -0.87
N TYR A 216 10.92 32.23 -1.52
CA TYR A 216 9.68 33.02 -1.44
C TYR A 216 8.46 32.25 -0.91
N ASN A 217 8.60 30.96 -0.58
CA ASN A 217 7.52 30.16 0.02
C ASN A 217 7.87 29.83 1.47
N PRO A 218 6.93 29.96 2.43
CA PRO A 218 7.18 29.59 3.82
C PRO A 218 7.51 28.10 3.94
N GLN A 219 8.24 27.72 4.98
CA GLN A 219 8.52 26.31 5.25
C GLN A 219 7.21 25.55 5.44
N GLU A 220 6.99 24.51 4.63
CA GLU A 220 5.76 23.73 4.63
C GLU A 220 6.00 22.38 5.30
N GLN A 221 5.05 21.99 6.17
CA GLN A 221 5.08 20.72 6.89
C GLN A 221 4.38 19.66 6.02
N ILE A 222 5.15 18.82 5.31
CA ILE A 222 4.60 17.77 4.45
C ILE A 222 4.54 16.45 5.24
N PRO A 223 3.36 15.80 5.37
CA PRO A 223 3.25 14.50 6.02
C PRO A 223 3.95 13.41 5.20
N TYR A 224 4.61 12.45 5.84
CA TYR A 224 5.19 11.28 5.16
C TYR A 224 4.13 10.29 4.63
N LEU A 225 2.86 10.44 5.02
CA LEU A 225 1.74 9.57 4.65
C LEU A 225 1.36 9.71 3.16
N GLN A 226 1.27 8.59 2.42
CA GLN A 226 1.08 8.57 0.97
C GLN A 226 -0.34 8.10 0.57
N ALA A 227 -1.11 8.93 -0.14
CA ALA A 227 -2.31 8.48 -0.88
C ALA A 227 -1.93 8.06 -2.31
N ALA A 228 -2.56 7.02 -2.88
CA ALA A 228 -2.02 6.32 -4.04
C ALA A 228 -2.78 6.50 -5.37
N ILE A 229 -2.17 7.19 -6.35
CA ILE A 229 -2.58 7.26 -7.77
C ILE A 229 -1.43 6.78 -8.69
N LYS A 230 -1.75 6.08 -9.80
CA LYS A 230 -0.79 5.56 -10.79
C LYS A 230 -0.15 6.68 -11.61
N GLY A 231 0.99 7.19 -11.15
CA GLY A 231 1.54 8.46 -11.61
C GLY A 231 1.97 8.50 -13.08
N GLU A 232 2.53 7.42 -13.63
CA GLU A 232 3.03 7.39 -15.02
C GLU A 232 1.90 7.39 -16.05
N ASN A 233 0.86 6.59 -15.84
CA ASN A 233 -0.30 6.55 -16.73
C ASN A 233 -1.12 7.85 -16.67
N LEU A 234 -1.12 8.54 -15.53
CA LEU A 234 -1.81 9.81 -15.37
C LEU A 234 -1.06 10.95 -16.07
N GLU A 235 0.28 10.96 -16.02
CA GLU A 235 1.10 11.88 -16.79
C GLU A 235 0.97 11.63 -18.30
N ALA A 236 1.10 10.37 -18.75
CA ALA A 236 1.00 10.01 -20.17
C ALA A 236 -0.38 10.36 -20.76
N ALA A 237 -1.47 10.03 -20.07
CA ALA A 237 -2.82 10.37 -20.50
C ALA A 237 -3.05 11.88 -20.61
N LEU A 238 -2.49 12.66 -19.69
CA LEU A 238 -2.62 14.12 -19.70
C LEU A 238 -1.72 14.76 -20.77
N MET A 239 -0.57 14.15 -21.13
CA MET A 239 0.24 14.57 -22.28
C MET A 239 -0.44 14.27 -23.63
N GLU A 240 -0.98 13.06 -23.83
CA GLU A 240 -1.73 12.70 -25.06
C GLU A 240 -2.96 13.60 -25.25
N LEU A 241 -3.62 13.96 -24.14
CA LEU A 241 -4.73 14.91 -24.14
C LEU A 241 -4.27 16.31 -24.60
N LYS A 242 -3.10 16.78 -24.17
CA LYS A 242 -2.54 18.04 -24.66
C LYS A 242 -2.31 18.00 -26.17
N GLU A 243 -1.78 16.90 -26.70
CA GLU A 243 -1.50 16.77 -28.13
C GLU A 243 -2.80 16.81 -28.97
N ILE A 244 -3.84 16.07 -28.56
CA ILE A 244 -5.16 16.10 -29.19
C ILE A 244 -5.75 17.52 -29.18
N MET A 245 -5.66 18.22 -28.03
CA MET A 245 -6.10 19.61 -27.91
C MET A 245 -5.30 20.53 -28.86
N GLY A 246 -3.99 20.30 -29.02
CA GLY A 246 -3.13 21.01 -29.97
C GLY A 246 -3.49 20.79 -31.44
N ASN A 247 -3.80 19.55 -31.83
CA ASN A 247 -4.18 19.17 -33.20
C ASN A 247 -5.57 19.73 -33.57
N LEU A 248 -6.52 19.72 -32.63
CA LEU A 248 -7.82 20.35 -32.78
C LEU A 248 -7.69 21.85 -32.98
N TRP A 249 -6.89 22.54 -32.16
CA TRP A 249 -6.66 23.97 -32.35
C TRP A 249 -6.04 24.28 -33.71
N SER A 250 -5.15 23.43 -34.20
CA SER A 250 -4.53 23.62 -35.53
C SER A 250 -5.55 23.40 -36.67
N ALA A 251 -6.42 22.38 -36.57
CA ALA A 251 -7.49 22.15 -37.55
C ALA A 251 -8.53 23.29 -37.58
N VAL A 252 -8.96 23.77 -36.40
CA VAL A 252 -9.90 24.89 -36.30
C VAL A 252 -9.25 26.20 -36.78
N PHE A 253 -7.98 26.41 -36.50
CA PHE A 253 -7.22 27.56 -37.01
C PHE A 253 -7.16 27.55 -38.55
N ASN A 254 -6.85 26.41 -39.16
CA ASN A 254 -6.80 26.28 -40.62
C ASN A 254 -8.18 26.48 -41.28
N VAL A 255 -9.25 25.92 -40.70
CA VAL A 255 -10.63 26.14 -41.18
C VAL A 255 -11.01 27.61 -41.08
N ALA A 256 -10.68 28.29 -39.98
CA ALA A 256 -10.93 29.72 -39.82
C ALA A 256 -10.19 30.56 -40.87
N LEU A 257 -8.96 30.19 -41.24
CA LEU A 257 -8.21 30.87 -42.31
C LEU A 257 -8.80 30.60 -43.72
N ILE A 258 -9.14 29.36 -44.04
CA ILE A 258 -9.74 28.99 -45.34
C ILE A 258 -11.10 29.67 -45.51
N GLN A 259 -11.92 29.70 -44.46
CA GLN A 259 -13.19 30.42 -44.47
C GLN A 259 -12.97 31.92 -44.71
N GLY A 260 -11.93 32.51 -44.09
CA GLY A 260 -11.55 33.90 -44.33
C GLY A 260 -11.20 34.19 -45.80
N GLY A 261 -10.40 33.30 -46.41
CA GLY A 261 -10.04 33.39 -47.83
C GLY A 261 -11.25 33.21 -48.75
N PHE A 262 -12.07 32.18 -48.51
CA PHE A 262 -13.29 31.92 -49.29
C PHE A 262 -14.28 33.08 -49.22
N ASN A 263 -14.53 33.61 -48.03
CA ASN A 263 -15.38 34.79 -47.85
C ASN A 263 -14.82 35.98 -48.64
N THR A 264 -13.50 36.19 -48.65
CA THR A 264 -12.89 37.30 -49.41
C THR A 264 -13.17 37.18 -50.91
N VAL A 265 -13.03 35.99 -51.48
CA VAL A 265 -13.28 35.75 -52.92
C VAL A 265 -14.78 35.81 -53.24
N ALA A 266 -15.63 35.23 -52.39
CA ALA A 266 -17.08 35.18 -52.59
C ALA A 266 -17.78 36.53 -52.35
N GLY A 267 -17.14 37.47 -51.65
CA GLY A 267 -17.67 38.81 -51.37
C GLY A 267 -17.17 39.91 -52.30
N ILE A 268 -16.65 39.55 -53.46
CA ILE A 268 -16.41 40.49 -54.56
C ILE A 268 -17.56 40.30 -55.55
N ASP A 269 -18.31 41.36 -55.83
CA ASP A 269 -19.36 41.33 -56.85
C ASP A 269 -18.71 41.09 -58.24
N PRO A 270 -19.09 40.00 -58.97
CA PRO A 270 -18.48 39.65 -60.26
C PRO A 270 -18.60 40.75 -61.33
N LEU A 271 -19.61 41.61 -61.23
CA LEU A 271 -19.89 42.68 -62.19
C LEU A 271 -19.37 44.04 -61.70
N ARG A 272 -19.07 44.18 -60.40
CA ARG A 272 -18.57 45.42 -59.79
C ARG A 272 -17.45 45.10 -58.81
N PRO A 273 -16.23 44.83 -59.32
CA PRO A 273 -15.09 44.43 -58.50
C PRO A 273 -14.70 45.44 -57.40
N TRP A 274 -15.11 46.70 -57.53
CA TRP A 274 -14.86 47.78 -56.58
C TRP A 274 -15.91 47.87 -55.45
N VAL A 275 -16.96 47.05 -55.46
CA VAL A 275 -17.98 47.01 -54.40
C VAL A 275 -17.76 45.75 -53.57
N THR A 276 -17.33 45.94 -52.32
CA THR A 276 -17.21 44.84 -51.36
C THR A 276 -18.59 44.46 -50.82
N THR A 277 -19.02 43.22 -51.03
CA THR A 277 -20.19 42.64 -50.36
C THR A 277 -19.86 42.28 -48.90
N ALA A 278 -20.79 41.64 -48.16
CA ALA A 278 -20.73 41.37 -46.72
C ALA A 278 -19.50 40.56 -46.20
N ALA A 279 -18.54 40.19 -47.06
CA ALA A 279 -17.34 39.45 -46.71
C ALA A 279 -16.36 40.16 -45.76
N ALA A 280 -16.26 41.49 -45.85
CA ALA A 280 -15.40 42.24 -44.94
C ALA A 280 -15.87 42.09 -43.47
N GLY A 281 -17.18 42.11 -43.24
CA GLY A 281 -17.79 41.88 -41.93
C GLY A 281 -17.60 40.45 -41.42
N ALA A 282 -17.80 39.45 -42.29
CA ALA A 282 -17.60 38.05 -41.94
C ALA A 282 -16.14 37.75 -41.54
N ASN A 283 -15.17 38.30 -42.28
CA ASN A 283 -13.75 38.09 -42.01
C ASN A 283 -13.27 38.80 -40.74
N TYR A 284 -13.81 39.98 -40.45
CA TYR A 284 -13.53 40.68 -39.21
C TYR A 284 -13.98 39.87 -37.98
N LEU A 285 -15.17 39.26 -38.04
CA LEU A 285 -15.69 38.41 -36.95
C LEU A 285 -14.89 37.11 -36.79
N THR A 286 -14.52 36.45 -37.89
CA THR A 286 -13.65 35.25 -37.83
C THR A 286 -12.28 35.57 -37.24
N GLY A 287 -11.68 36.70 -37.60
CA GLY A 287 -10.38 37.12 -37.07
C GLY A 287 -10.41 37.48 -35.59
N THR A 288 -11.42 38.24 -35.16
CA THR A 288 -11.48 38.75 -33.78
C THR A 288 -11.96 37.71 -32.78
N TYR A 289 -12.98 36.91 -33.11
CA TYR A 289 -13.56 35.97 -32.14
C TYR A 289 -13.00 34.56 -32.23
N ALA A 290 -12.70 34.04 -33.42
CA ALA A 290 -12.20 32.67 -33.57
C ALA A 290 -10.68 32.59 -33.42
N LEU A 291 -9.91 33.39 -34.16
CA LEU A 291 -8.45 33.27 -34.17
C LEU A 291 -7.78 33.76 -32.87
N GLN A 292 -8.27 34.85 -32.26
CA GLN A 292 -7.72 35.34 -30.98
C GLN A 292 -8.01 34.37 -29.82
N ALA A 293 -9.20 33.78 -29.78
CA ALA A 293 -9.56 32.78 -28.77
C ALA A 293 -8.67 31.53 -28.87
N LEU A 294 -8.44 31.03 -30.09
CA LEU A 294 -7.55 29.88 -30.34
C LEU A 294 -6.09 30.15 -29.94
N TRP A 295 -5.59 31.36 -30.19
CA TRP A 295 -4.24 31.74 -29.77
C TRP A 295 -4.12 31.80 -28.24
N ALA A 296 -5.09 32.41 -27.57
CA ALA A 296 -5.12 32.51 -26.11
C ALA A 296 -5.23 31.13 -25.43
N THR A 297 -5.97 30.18 -25.99
CA THR A 297 -6.05 28.82 -25.44
C THR A 297 -4.77 28.03 -25.66
N ARG A 298 -4.07 28.24 -26.78
CA ARG A 298 -2.78 27.59 -27.08
C ARG A 298 -1.69 27.96 -26.09
N LEU A 299 -1.59 29.24 -25.70
CA LEU A 299 -0.68 29.66 -24.65
C LEU A 299 -1.02 29.02 -23.30
N LYS A 300 -2.32 28.90 -22.98
CA LYS A 300 -2.77 28.29 -21.71
C LYS A 300 -2.43 26.80 -21.60
N ILE A 301 -2.44 26.02 -22.69
CA ILE A 301 -2.04 24.61 -22.63
C ILE A 301 -0.55 24.40 -22.53
N LEU A 302 0.25 25.26 -23.17
CA LEU A 302 1.70 25.19 -23.06
C LEU A 302 2.12 25.48 -21.62
N SER A 303 1.47 26.45 -20.99
CA SER A 303 1.61 26.68 -19.56
C SER A 303 1.10 25.49 -18.74
N TRP A 304 -0.01 24.85 -19.08
CA TRP A 304 -0.53 23.68 -18.34
C TRP A 304 0.39 22.45 -18.43
N GLU A 305 0.96 22.14 -19.61
CA GLU A 305 1.90 21.02 -19.75
C GLU A 305 3.18 21.24 -18.93
N PHE A 306 3.80 22.41 -19.09
CA PHE A 306 5.00 22.72 -18.32
C PHE A 306 4.73 22.69 -16.82
N LEU A 307 3.51 23.03 -16.38
CA LEU A 307 3.14 23.09 -14.98
C LEU A 307 2.71 21.75 -14.37
N TYR A 308 1.99 20.88 -15.09
CA TYR A 308 1.35 19.69 -14.50
C TYR A 308 1.91 18.35 -14.98
N LEU A 309 2.70 18.34 -16.06
CA LEU A 309 3.09 17.11 -16.75
C LEU A 309 4.60 16.89 -16.82
N HIS A 310 5.41 17.93 -16.84
CA HIS A 310 6.84 17.74 -16.71
C HIS A 310 7.21 17.32 -15.28
N ASP A 311 8.18 16.41 -15.15
CA ASP A 311 8.81 16.07 -13.86
C ASP A 311 9.35 17.31 -13.11
N SER A 312 9.74 18.36 -13.85
CA SER A 312 10.17 19.66 -13.32
C SER A 312 9.04 20.68 -13.17
N GLY A 313 7.79 20.28 -13.43
CA GLY A 313 6.60 21.12 -13.41
C GLY A 313 6.10 21.40 -12.01
N TYR A 314 5.65 22.63 -11.77
CA TYR A 314 5.32 23.14 -10.44
C TYR A 314 4.13 22.42 -9.75
N ARG A 315 3.25 21.76 -10.50
CA ARG A 315 2.09 20.97 -10.02
C ARG A 315 2.06 19.59 -10.70
N CYS A 316 3.21 18.94 -10.84
CA CYS A 316 3.30 17.62 -11.44
C CYS A 316 2.42 16.58 -10.72
N ILE A 317 1.74 15.75 -11.50
CA ILE A 317 0.68 14.86 -11.01
C ILE A 317 1.20 13.46 -10.65
N LYS A 318 2.38 13.09 -11.14
CA LYS A 318 3.08 11.87 -10.78
C LYS A 318 3.83 12.06 -9.46
N SER A 319 3.67 11.09 -8.55
CA SER A 319 4.55 11.01 -7.38
C SER A 319 5.88 10.39 -7.79
N PRO A 320 7.04 11.06 -7.61
CA PRO A 320 8.34 10.53 -7.99
C PRO A 320 8.82 9.36 -7.10
N ASN A 321 8.08 9.01 -6.03
CA ASN A 321 8.55 8.12 -4.96
C ASN A 321 7.61 6.94 -4.62
N VAL A 322 6.41 6.86 -5.20
CA VAL A 322 5.46 5.74 -4.98
C VAL A 322 5.19 5.08 -6.31
N PHE A 323 5.79 3.91 -6.51
CA PHE A 323 5.50 3.11 -7.68
C PHE A 323 4.14 2.47 -7.53
N LEU A 324 3.17 3.20 -8.05
CA LEU A 324 1.83 2.73 -8.31
C LEU A 324 1.82 2.48 -9.80
N THR A 325 2.28 1.31 -10.21
CA THR A 325 2.02 0.82 -11.57
C THR A 325 0.55 0.90 -11.86
#